data_AF-A0AAV2JNA6-F1
#
_entry.id   AF-A0AAV2JNA6-F1
#
_cell.length_a   1.000
_cell.length_b   1.000
_cell.length_c   1.000
_cell.angle_alpha   90.00
_cell.angle_beta   90.00
_cell.angle_gamma   90.00
#
_symmetry.space_group_name_H-M   'P 1'
#
loop_
_entity.id
_entity.type
_entity.pdbx_description
1 polymer ?
#
loop_
_entity_poly.entity_id
_entity_poly.type
_entity_poly.pdbx_seq_one_letter_code
_entity_poly.pdbx_strand_id
1 'polypeptide(L)'
;MPRKTQPRIDESHEPPYADLCYKGKSISSSNKQKDGRSTLSSISLGDLRQSPASERKLERITTAIHKEMKVTVSDEDRKIAALMLVRHEDEQNRLDQSYKEQQQRQEARCKEEEEKLEAEKERLKKLKMRMKRWQEELDLRKRVRHKLEKDKSTQLEQEMKVHEDKWRRLKEEMEDQRKEKWMAAVKDAEERKRNQERLRRCREEEDQKMLQREILVSVEREQRAKMSKALQEMKDRRRLREENRNELLRHVFAKQRLEQEEQDMEGQRRHEMLRKMDHCTKKYTAVMDARLRGIRERGAQEEEQIHKAKLRATLHKTEQLMQKRILYEVNQRKMEKAAQDASEMSRSKAMQIKQRNRLRRVCHQLLQEKLQAEDEEVRRRKETSVAMKERRMERLRRQREQIQEEAHIMARASFQLRHRVRMHTSCNNFDQMVREAQLNAAMGHVKLT
;
A
#
# COMPACT_ATOMS: atom_id res chain seq x y z
N MET A 1 18.94 25.45 -20.83
CA MET A 1 19.46 24.78 -19.61
C MET A 1 18.29 24.28 -18.78
N PRO A 2 18.16 22.96 -18.60
CA PRO A 2 16.91 22.34 -18.14
C PRO A 2 16.76 22.45 -16.62
N ARG A 3 15.64 23.06 -16.20
CA ARG A 3 15.19 23.04 -14.80
C ARG A 3 14.68 21.65 -14.48
N LYS A 4 15.39 20.97 -13.59
CA LYS A 4 15.02 19.69 -13.02
C LYS A 4 13.69 19.82 -12.26
N THR A 5 12.69 19.13 -12.79
CA THR A 5 11.44 18.78 -12.14
C THR A 5 11.73 18.01 -10.84
N GLN A 6 11.28 18.55 -9.71
CA GLN A 6 11.23 17.81 -8.44
C GLN A 6 10.04 16.84 -8.48
N PRO A 7 10.20 15.59 -8.01
CA PRO A 7 9.12 14.64 -7.92
C PRO A 7 8.22 14.93 -6.71
N ARG A 8 6.99 14.47 -6.90
CA ARG A 8 5.84 14.55 -6.03
C ARG A 8 6.11 13.95 -4.65
N ILE A 9 5.47 14.56 -3.68
CA ILE A 9 5.16 14.05 -2.35
C ILE A 9 4.57 12.64 -2.51
N ASP A 10 5.28 11.63 -2.00
CA ASP A 10 4.75 10.28 -1.89
C ASP A 10 3.59 10.29 -0.90
N GLU A 11 2.48 9.75 -1.40
CA GLU A 11 1.29 9.40 -0.67
C GLU A 11 1.68 8.51 0.52
N SER A 12 1.20 8.91 1.69
CA SER A 12 1.16 8.13 2.91
C SER A 12 0.49 6.78 2.64
N HIS A 13 1.31 5.75 2.39
CA HIS A 13 0.89 4.36 2.54
C HIS A 13 0.73 4.08 4.04
N GLU A 14 -0.46 4.35 4.56
CA GLU A 14 -0.95 3.64 5.73
C GLU A 14 -1.01 2.14 5.40
N PRO A 15 -0.52 1.26 6.27
CA PRO A 15 -0.67 -0.17 6.09
C PRO A 15 -2.16 -0.52 6.23
N PRO A 16 -2.75 -1.32 5.30
CA PRO A 16 -4.10 -1.81 5.48
C PRO A 16 -4.10 -2.72 6.70
N TYR A 17 -4.72 -2.23 7.76
CA TYR A 17 -4.94 -2.92 9.00
C TYR A 17 -5.85 -4.14 8.72
N ALA A 18 -5.24 -5.31 8.76
CA ALA A 18 -5.85 -6.59 9.13
C ALA A 18 -7.20 -6.96 8.48
N ASP A 19 -7.15 -7.47 7.24
CA ASP A 19 -8.08 -8.52 6.81
C ASP A 19 -7.55 -9.89 7.29
N LEU A 20 -7.85 -10.22 8.55
CA LEU A 20 -7.67 -11.55 9.12
C LEU A 20 -8.95 -12.02 9.82
N CYS A 21 -10.05 -12.06 9.09
CA CYS A 21 -11.29 -12.69 9.54
C CYS A 21 -11.95 -13.53 8.44
N TYR A 22 -11.24 -14.50 7.88
CA TYR A 22 -11.86 -15.67 7.26
C TYR A 22 -11.05 -16.93 7.53
N LYS A 23 -11.30 -17.53 8.70
CA LYS A 23 -11.29 -18.98 8.85
C LYS A 23 -12.45 -19.34 9.76
N GLY A 24 -13.59 -19.62 9.12
CA GLY A 24 -14.71 -20.28 9.76
C GLY A 24 -14.22 -21.57 10.42
N LYS A 25 -14.27 -21.60 11.74
CA LYS A 25 -14.28 -22.83 12.51
C LYS A 25 -15.75 -23.10 12.84
N SER A 26 -16.43 -23.75 11.91
CA SER A 26 -17.60 -24.54 12.27
C SER A 26 -17.08 -25.65 13.18
N ILE A 27 -17.31 -25.52 14.48
CA ILE A 27 -17.20 -26.65 15.41
C ILE A 27 -18.42 -27.52 15.14
N SER A 28 -18.32 -28.33 14.10
CA SER A 28 -19.14 -29.52 13.93
C SER A 28 -18.23 -30.71 14.17
N SER A 29 -17.96 -30.99 15.44
CA SER A 29 -17.48 -32.30 15.87
C SER A 29 -18.64 -33.29 15.75
N SER A 30 -19.03 -33.62 14.52
CA SER A 30 -19.81 -34.82 14.27
C SER A 30 -18.85 -36.00 14.37
N ASN A 31 -18.83 -36.65 15.53
CA ASN A 31 -18.29 -38.01 15.64
C ASN A 31 -19.17 -38.92 14.78
N LYS A 32 -18.77 -39.09 13.51
CA LYS A 32 -19.20 -40.18 12.64
C LYS A 32 -17.96 -41.01 12.31
N GLN A 33 -17.53 -41.80 13.29
CA GLN A 33 -16.83 -43.05 13.02
C GLN A 33 -17.89 -44.14 12.84
N LYS A 34 -18.22 -44.39 11.58
CA LYS A 34 -18.79 -45.61 11.02
C LYS A 34 -17.97 -45.86 9.76
N ASP A 35 -17.46 -47.02 9.44
CA ASP A 35 -17.58 -48.36 10.00
C ASP A 35 -16.39 -49.16 9.42
N GLY A 36 -16.15 -50.35 9.98
CA GLY A 36 -15.64 -51.42 9.13
C GLY A 36 -14.17 -51.76 9.28
N ARG A 37 -13.75 -52.12 10.49
CA ARG A 37 -12.96 -53.35 10.61
C ARG A 37 -13.68 -54.32 11.52
N SER A 38 -14.74 -54.87 10.93
CA SER A 38 -15.21 -56.24 11.10
C SER A 38 -14.06 -57.23 10.87
N THR A 39 -13.17 -57.28 11.84
CA THR A 39 -12.78 -58.54 12.47
C THR A 39 -13.28 -58.31 13.89
N LEU A 40 -14.51 -58.68 14.26
CA LEU A 40 -14.77 -60.06 14.68
C LEU A 40 -13.50 -60.93 14.64
N SER A 41 -12.47 -60.48 15.36
CA SER A 41 -11.67 -61.37 16.17
C SER A 41 -12.73 -62.08 16.98
N SER A 42 -13.13 -63.25 16.48
CA SER A 42 -13.56 -64.32 17.35
C SER A 42 -12.65 -64.24 18.56
N ILE A 43 -13.17 -63.69 19.66
CA ILE A 43 -12.70 -64.04 20.98
C ILE A 43 -13.11 -65.50 21.08
N SER A 44 -12.33 -66.34 20.39
CA SER A 44 -12.37 -67.77 20.51
C SER A 44 -11.80 -67.98 21.91
N LEU A 45 -12.70 -68.02 22.88
CA LEU A 45 -12.47 -68.64 24.19
C LEU A 45 -12.23 -70.15 23.99
N GLY A 46 -11.27 -70.50 23.14
CA GLY A 46 -11.20 -71.85 22.60
C GLY A 46 -10.35 -72.04 21.34
N ASP A 47 -9.32 -71.23 21.06
CA ASP A 47 -8.22 -71.73 20.23
C ASP A 47 -7.28 -72.59 21.09
N LEU A 48 -7.85 -73.70 21.59
CA LEU A 48 -7.14 -74.91 21.98
C LEU A 48 -6.74 -75.73 20.74
N ARG A 49 -6.86 -75.16 19.53
CA ARG A 49 -6.10 -75.66 18.39
C ARG A 49 -4.64 -75.31 18.65
N GLN A 50 -3.96 -76.26 19.28
CA GLN A 50 -2.51 -76.30 19.29
C GLN A 50 -2.07 -76.16 17.83
N SER A 51 -1.49 -75.01 17.48
CA SER A 51 -0.78 -74.87 16.21
C SER A 51 0.25 -75.99 16.17
N PRO A 52 0.53 -76.63 15.02
CA PRO A 52 1.53 -77.71 14.96
C PRO A 52 2.91 -77.27 15.50
N ALA A 53 3.18 -75.96 15.55
CA ALA A 53 4.34 -75.40 16.22
C ALA A 53 4.26 -75.42 17.76
N SER A 54 3.11 -75.09 18.35
CA SER A 54 2.90 -75.16 19.81
C SER A 54 2.71 -76.60 20.30
N GLU A 55 2.17 -77.48 19.47
CA GLU A 55 2.10 -78.93 19.72
C GLU A 55 3.48 -79.56 19.79
N ARG A 56 4.37 -79.29 18.82
CA ARG A 56 5.79 -79.72 18.87
C ARG A 56 6.53 -79.16 20.08
N LYS A 57 6.21 -77.93 20.50
CA LYS A 57 6.81 -77.29 21.69
C LYS A 57 6.33 -77.97 22.98
N LEU A 58 5.03 -78.28 23.05
CA LEU A 58 4.43 -79.04 24.12
C LEU A 58 5.05 -80.44 24.23
N GLU A 59 5.20 -81.17 23.12
CA GLU A 59 5.85 -82.49 23.07
C GLU A 59 7.31 -82.44 23.57
N ARG A 60 8.08 -81.42 23.19
CA ARG A 60 9.46 -81.22 23.66
C ARG A 60 9.53 -81.01 25.18
N ILE A 61 8.61 -80.22 25.74
CA ILE A 61 8.56 -79.97 27.18
C ILE A 61 8.05 -81.20 27.93
N THR A 62 7.05 -81.90 27.40
CA THR A 62 6.50 -83.12 28.01
C THR A 62 7.56 -84.24 28.04
N THR A 63 8.34 -84.39 26.97
CA THR A 63 9.46 -85.35 26.91
C THR A 63 10.65 -84.93 27.78
N ALA A 64 10.90 -83.63 27.97
CA ALA A 64 11.90 -83.14 28.92
C ALA A 64 11.49 -83.39 30.38
N ILE A 65 10.23 -83.10 30.74
CA ILE A 65 9.67 -83.41 32.06
C ILE A 65 9.74 -84.92 32.35
N HIS A 66 9.42 -85.76 31.36
CA HIS A 66 9.50 -87.21 31.49
C HIS A 66 10.92 -87.73 31.73
N LYS A 67 11.95 -87.04 31.21
CA LYS A 67 13.36 -87.37 31.42
C LYS A 67 13.90 -86.88 32.77
N GLU A 68 13.43 -85.73 33.24
CA GLU A 68 13.91 -85.06 34.46
C GLU A 68 13.21 -85.55 35.74
N MET A 69 11.91 -85.89 35.70
CA MET A 69 11.14 -86.32 36.88
C MET A 69 11.25 -87.83 37.12
N LYS A 70 11.86 -88.20 38.26
CA LYS A 70 11.99 -89.60 38.75
C LYS A 70 10.82 -90.07 39.64
N VAL A 71 9.69 -89.37 39.62
CA VAL A 71 8.52 -89.65 40.48
C VAL A 71 7.30 -90.06 39.64
N THR A 72 6.52 -91.03 40.14
CA THR A 72 5.31 -91.59 39.51
C THR A 72 4.14 -90.60 39.58
N VAL A 73 4.20 -89.56 38.75
CA VAL A 73 3.09 -88.63 38.51
C VAL A 73 2.28 -89.11 37.30
N SER A 74 0.95 -88.92 37.34
CA SER A 74 0.04 -89.27 36.24
C SER A 74 0.41 -88.52 34.95
N ASP A 75 0.18 -89.15 33.79
CA ASP A 75 0.43 -88.53 32.48
C ASP A 75 -0.47 -87.31 32.23
N GLU A 76 -1.63 -87.25 32.87
CA GLU A 76 -2.52 -86.09 32.84
C GLU A 76 -1.88 -84.86 33.52
N ASP A 77 -1.33 -85.06 34.71
CA ASP A 77 -0.69 -83.99 35.47
C ASP A 77 0.60 -83.48 34.79
N ARG A 78 1.35 -84.38 34.13
CA ARG A 78 2.51 -84.00 33.31
C ARG A 78 2.11 -83.16 32.10
N LYS A 79 0.99 -83.50 31.45
CA LYS A 79 0.45 -82.74 30.33
C LYS A 79 -0.05 -81.37 30.78
N ILE A 80 -0.69 -81.29 31.95
CA ILE A 80 -1.11 -80.02 32.56
C ILE A 80 0.12 -79.16 32.88
N ALA A 81 1.15 -79.73 33.51
CA ALA A 81 2.41 -79.01 33.80
C ALA A 81 3.11 -78.52 32.53
N ALA A 82 3.18 -79.34 31.48
CA ALA A 82 3.75 -78.96 30.19
C ALA A 82 2.96 -77.81 29.53
N LEU A 83 1.62 -77.84 29.59
CA LEU A 83 0.77 -76.76 29.10
C LEU A 83 0.96 -75.46 29.90
N MET A 84 1.11 -75.56 31.23
CA MET A 84 1.38 -74.40 32.08
C MET A 84 2.73 -73.77 31.77
N LEU A 85 3.78 -74.56 31.54
CA LEU A 85 5.10 -74.06 31.15
C LEU A 85 5.08 -73.41 29.76
N VAL A 86 4.43 -74.03 28.77
CA VAL A 86 4.26 -73.42 27.44
C VAL A 86 3.51 -72.09 27.53
N ARG A 87 2.42 -72.03 28.32
CA ARG A 87 1.66 -70.79 28.52
C ARG A 87 2.50 -69.71 29.21
N HIS A 88 3.25 -70.08 30.24
CA HIS A 88 4.12 -69.15 30.96
C HIS A 88 5.23 -68.59 30.05
N GLU A 89 5.86 -69.43 29.23
CA GLU A 89 6.83 -68.98 28.23
C GLU A 89 6.18 -68.06 27.17
N ASP A 90 4.98 -68.38 26.70
CA ASP A 90 4.27 -67.54 25.73
C ASP A 90 3.84 -66.20 26.34
N GLU A 91 3.46 -66.18 27.63
CA GLU A 91 3.21 -64.96 28.39
C GLU A 91 4.48 -64.13 28.57
N GLN A 92 5.62 -64.75 28.91
CA GLN A 92 6.91 -64.05 28.97
C GLN A 92 7.32 -63.47 27.62
N ASN A 93 7.18 -64.23 26.54
CA ASN A 93 7.48 -63.76 25.19
C ASN A 93 6.58 -62.57 24.79
N ARG A 94 5.29 -62.60 25.19
CA ARG A 94 4.37 -61.48 24.96
C ARG A 94 4.75 -60.24 25.78
N LEU A 95 5.17 -60.42 27.03
CA LEU A 95 5.65 -59.32 27.88
C LEU A 95 6.93 -58.71 27.30
N ASP A 96 7.89 -59.54 26.87
CA ASP A 96 9.13 -59.08 26.24
C ASP A 96 8.88 -58.34 24.92
N GLN A 97 7.94 -58.83 24.10
CA GLN A 97 7.52 -58.14 22.87
C GLN A 97 6.86 -56.79 23.18
N SER A 98 5.95 -56.76 24.15
CA SER A 98 5.29 -55.53 24.61
C SER A 98 6.31 -54.52 25.15
N TYR A 99 7.28 -54.98 25.93
CA TYR A 99 8.36 -54.15 26.47
C TYR A 99 9.23 -53.56 25.34
N LYS A 100 9.63 -54.38 24.37
CA LYS A 100 10.43 -53.92 23.20
C LYS A 100 9.66 -52.92 22.33
N GLU A 101 8.38 -53.17 22.07
CA GLU A 101 7.54 -52.21 21.35
C GLU A 101 7.39 -50.89 22.10
N GLN A 102 7.23 -50.95 23.42
CA GLN A 102 7.15 -49.76 24.26
C GLN A 102 8.46 -48.97 24.24
N GLN A 103 9.60 -49.65 24.31
CA GLN A 103 10.91 -49.03 24.19
C GLN A 103 11.08 -48.36 22.82
N GLN A 104 10.75 -49.04 21.73
CA GLN A 104 10.81 -48.46 20.38
C GLN A 104 9.89 -47.24 20.23
N ARG A 105 8.70 -47.27 20.84
CA ARG A 105 7.79 -46.12 20.87
C ARG A 105 8.36 -44.95 21.66
N GLN A 106 9.06 -45.22 22.77
CA GLN A 106 9.73 -44.19 23.56
C GLN A 106 10.91 -43.59 22.80
N GLU A 107 11.76 -44.42 22.19
CA GLU A 107 12.88 -43.97 21.36
C GLU A 107 12.41 -43.14 20.15
N ALA A 108 11.31 -43.55 19.51
CA ALA A 108 10.69 -42.77 18.43
C ALA A 108 10.18 -41.41 18.92
N ARG A 109 9.56 -41.34 20.11
CA ARG A 109 9.13 -40.07 20.71
C ARG A 109 10.32 -39.17 21.06
N CYS A 110 11.38 -39.73 21.65
CA CYS A 110 12.58 -38.96 21.97
C CYS A 110 13.23 -38.36 20.71
N LYS A 111 13.36 -39.15 19.63
CA LYS A 111 13.87 -38.66 18.34
C LYS A 111 12.98 -37.57 17.74
N GLU A 112 11.66 -37.75 17.79
CA GLU A 112 10.71 -36.74 17.29
C GLU A 112 10.80 -35.43 18.10
N GLU A 113 11.03 -35.50 19.41
CA GLU A 113 11.23 -34.33 20.26
C GLU A 113 12.55 -33.62 19.97
N GLU A 114 13.64 -34.36 19.76
CA GLU A 114 14.94 -33.81 19.36
C GLU A 114 14.85 -33.07 18.02
N GLU A 115 14.22 -33.68 17.00
CA GLU A 115 14.00 -33.05 15.70
C GLU A 115 13.16 -31.77 15.82
N LYS A 116 12.13 -31.76 16.68
CA LYS A 116 11.33 -30.57 16.96
C LYS A 116 12.16 -29.47 17.61
N LEU A 117 12.99 -29.80 18.59
CA LEU A 117 13.86 -28.84 19.26
C LEU A 117 14.91 -28.25 18.30
N GLU A 118 15.47 -29.07 17.42
CA GLU A 118 16.40 -28.60 16.38
C GLU A 118 15.71 -27.68 15.37
N ALA A 119 14.54 -28.07 14.88
CA ALA A 119 13.74 -27.25 13.99
C ALA A 119 13.35 -25.90 14.64
N GLU A 120 13.05 -25.90 15.94
CA GLU A 120 12.74 -24.69 16.70
C GLU A 120 13.98 -23.80 16.90
N LYS A 121 15.14 -24.38 17.22
CA LYS A 121 16.44 -23.66 17.28
C LYS A 121 16.76 -23.02 15.93
N GLU A 122 16.57 -23.74 14.83
CA GLU A 122 16.75 -23.18 13.49
C GLU A 122 15.78 -22.05 13.19
N ARG A 123 14.50 -22.21 13.55
CA ARG A 123 13.48 -21.18 13.39
C ARG A 123 13.86 -19.91 14.14
N LEU A 124 14.32 -20.04 15.38
CA LEU A 124 14.79 -18.92 16.20
C LEU A 124 16.05 -18.26 15.61
N LYS A 125 17.02 -19.05 15.10
CA LYS A 125 18.19 -18.52 14.38
C LYS A 125 17.76 -17.71 13.14
N LYS A 126 16.87 -18.26 12.31
CA LYS A 126 16.32 -17.59 11.13
C LYS A 126 15.59 -16.29 11.51
N LEU A 127 14.81 -16.30 12.59
CA LEU A 127 14.12 -15.12 13.11
C LEU A 127 15.09 -14.03 13.58
N LYS A 128 16.12 -14.40 14.36
CA LYS A 128 17.16 -13.46 14.81
C LYS A 128 17.90 -12.82 13.63
N MET A 129 18.23 -13.59 12.60
CA MET A 129 18.88 -13.05 11.39
C MET A 129 17.97 -12.09 10.62
N ARG A 130 16.66 -12.39 10.52
CA ARG A 130 15.69 -11.45 9.93
C ARG A 130 15.58 -10.17 10.74
N MET A 131 15.54 -10.26 12.07
CA MET A 131 15.50 -9.09 12.95
C MET A 131 16.75 -8.22 12.79
N LYS A 132 17.95 -8.81 12.74
CA LYS A 132 19.20 -8.09 12.51
C LYS A 132 19.20 -7.35 11.17
N ARG A 133 18.81 -8.03 10.08
CA ARG A 133 18.69 -7.40 8.75
C ARG A 133 17.70 -6.24 8.76
N TRP A 134 16.57 -6.41 9.44
CA TRP A 134 15.58 -5.35 9.58
C TRP A 134 16.12 -4.15 10.36
N GLN A 135 16.87 -4.38 11.44
CA GLN A 135 17.55 -3.32 12.20
C GLN A 135 18.60 -2.60 11.35
N GLU A 136 19.44 -3.33 10.62
CA GLU A 136 20.44 -2.77 9.71
C GLU A 136 19.78 -1.91 8.62
N GLU A 137 18.70 -2.39 8.00
CA GLU A 137 17.94 -1.64 7.00
C GLU A 137 17.34 -0.36 7.59
N LEU A 138 16.79 -0.44 8.80
CA LEU A 138 16.21 0.70 9.50
C LEU A 138 17.28 1.75 9.86
N ASP A 139 18.46 1.30 10.26
CA ASP A 139 19.60 2.17 10.53
C ASP A 139 20.16 2.80 9.25
N LEU A 140 20.21 2.07 8.14
CA LEU A 140 20.55 2.64 6.83
C LEU A 140 19.56 3.74 6.45
N ARG A 141 18.25 3.50 6.61
CA ARG A 141 17.22 4.52 6.35
C ARG A 141 17.37 5.75 7.26
N LYS A 142 17.69 5.55 8.55
CA LYS A 142 17.99 6.66 9.47
C LYS A 142 19.22 7.44 9.02
N ARG A 143 20.32 6.77 8.65
CA ARG A 143 21.55 7.41 8.16
C ARG A 143 21.31 8.22 6.89
N VAL A 144 20.54 7.68 5.94
CA VAL A 144 20.18 8.39 4.71
C VAL A 144 19.35 9.63 5.01
N ARG A 145 18.33 9.54 5.87
CA ARG A 145 17.52 10.69 6.29
C ARG A 145 18.38 11.75 6.96
N HIS A 146 19.23 11.35 7.90
CA HIS A 146 20.10 12.27 8.62
C HIS A 146 21.13 12.94 7.69
N LYS A 147 21.66 12.23 6.68
CA LYS A 147 22.51 12.85 5.65
C LYS A 147 21.73 13.87 4.83
N LEU A 148 20.53 13.52 4.37
CA LEU A 148 19.68 14.44 3.62
C LEU A 148 19.30 15.68 4.44
N GLU A 149 19.01 15.53 5.73
CA GLU A 149 18.73 16.65 6.63
C GLU A 149 19.95 17.54 6.82
N LYS A 150 21.15 16.97 6.99
CA LYS A 150 22.41 17.73 7.04
C LYS A 150 22.72 18.44 5.73
N ASP A 151 22.49 17.79 4.60
CA ASP A 151 22.69 18.41 3.28
C ASP A 151 21.71 19.57 3.07
N LYS A 152 20.46 19.42 3.53
CA LYS A 152 19.48 20.51 3.53
C LYS A 152 19.86 21.65 4.47
N SER A 153 20.32 21.34 5.70
CA SER A 153 20.72 22.38 6.65
C SER A 153 21.93 23.16 6.13
N THR A 154 22.92 22.47 5.56
CA THR A 154 24.09 23.11 4.95
C THR A 154 23.73 23.94 3.72
N GLN A 155 22.77 23.50 2.90
CA GLN A 155 22.23 24.32 1.80
C GLN A 155 21.56 25.59 2.31
N LEU A 156 20.70 25.48 3.32
CA LEU A 156 20.04 26.65 3.92
C LEU A 156 21.05 27.61 4.55
N GLU A 157 22.08 27.10 5.23
CA GLU A 157 23.17 27.92 5.76
C GLU A 157 23.95 28.65 4.66
N GLN A 158 24.22 28.00 3.53
CA GLN A 158 24.85 28.64 2.38
C GLN A 158 23.96 29.72 1.77
N GLU A 159 22.67 29.46 1.62
CA GLU A 159 21.69 30.45 1.14
C GLU A 159 21.62 31.64 2.08
N MET A 160 21.55 31.41 3.41
CA MET A 160 21.57 32.48 4.40
C MET A 160 22.85 33.31 4.30
N LYS A 161 24.02 32.68 4.18
CA LYS A 161 25.29 33.41 3.98
C LYS A 161 25.28 34.28 2.72
N VAL A 162 24.77 33.75 1.61
CA VAL A 162 24.63 34.52 0.36
C VAL A 162 23.65 35.68 0.53
N HIS A 163 22.56 35.50 1.25
CA HIS A 163 21.62 36.57 1.56
C HIS A 163 22.24 37.62 2.48
N GLU A 164 22.92 37.22 3.55
CA GLU A 164 23.64 38.11 4.46
C GLU A 164 24.69 38.94 3.72
N ASP A 165 25.48 38.33 2.84
CA ASP A 165 26.48 39.05 2.04
C ASP A 165 25.83 40.04 1.05
N LYS A 166 24.69 39.68 0.44
CA LYS A 166 23.92 40.62 -0.40
C LYS A 166 23.43 41.81 0.41
N TRP A 167 22.89 41.58 1.60
CA TRP A 167 22.43 42.64 2.48
C TRP A 167 23.58 43.52 2.99
N ARG A 168 24.73 42.91 3.30
CA ARG A 168 25.95 43.63 3.69
C ARG A 168 26.40 44.57 2.57
N ARG A 169 26.48 44.07 1.32
CA ARG A 169 26.84 44.89 0.15
C ARG A 169 25.86 46.03 -0.09
N LEU A 170 24.57 45.75 -0.05
CA LEU A 170 23.55 46.80 -0.19
C LEU A 170 23.65 47.86 0.92
N LYS A 171 23.96 47.44 2.14
CA LYS A 171 24.18 48.37 3.26
C LYS A 171 25.42 49.23 3.03
N GLU A 172 26.53 48.62 2.62
CA GLU A 172 27.77 49.33 2.27
C GLU A 172 27.54 50.33 1.12
N GLU A 173 26.87 49.91 0.04
CA GLU A 173 26.51 50.79 -1.08
C GLU A 173 25.65 51.98 -0.63
N MET A 174 24.67 51.74 0.26
CA MET A 174 23.84 52.82 0.81
C MET A 174 24.62 53.75 1.74
N GLU A 175 25.58 53.24 2.50
CA GLU A 175 26.47 54.05 3.33
C GLU A 175 27.42 54.89 2.47
N ASP A 176 27.98 54.31 1.41
CA ASP A 176 28.86 55.01 0.48
C ASP A 176 28.11 56.09 -0.31
N GLN A 177 26.88 55.83 -0.76
CA GLN A 177 26.02 56.87 -1.34
C GLN A 177 25.73 58.01 -0.35
N ARG A 178 25.55 57.72 0.94
CA ARG A 178 25.38 58.76 1.97
C ARG A 178 26.66 59.57 2.15
N LYS A 179 27.82 58.91 2.18
CA LYS A 179 29.13 59.58 2.26
C LYS A 179 29.37 60.46 1.03
N GLU A 180 29.09 59.96 -0.17
CA GLU A 180 29.22 60.72 -1.42
C GLU A 180 28.33 61.96 -1.41
N LYS A 181 27.05 61.83 -1.03
CA LYS A 181 26.12 62.96 -0.90
C LYS A 181 26.60 63.96 0.14
N TRP A 182 27.12 63.49 1.26
CA TRP A 182 27.69 64.35 2.30
C TRP A 182 28.93 65.09 1.79
N MET A 183 29.87 64.39 1.15
CA MET A 183 31.07 64.99 0.54
C MET A 183 30.71 66.00 -0.55
N ALA A 184 29.70 65.70 -1.39
CA ALA A 184 29.19 66.63 -2.39
C ALA A 184 28.58 67.89 -1.74
N ALA A 185 27.77 67.72 -0.70
CA ALA A 185 27.19 68.84 0.04
C ALA A 185 28.26 69.72 0.72
N VAL A 186 29.34 69.11 1.24
CA VAL A 186 30.48 69.83 1.80
C VAL A 186 31.20 70.64 0.71
N LYS A 187 31.51 70.02 -0.44
CA LYS A 187 32.13 70.72 -1.58
C LYS A 187 31.26 71.88 -2.08
N ASP A 188 29.96 71.66 -2.26
CA ASP A 188 29.00 72.70 -2.62
C ASP A 188 28.99 73.86 -1.62
N ALA A 189 29.04 73.55 -0.31
CA ALA A 189 29.06 74.57 0.74
C ALA A 189 30.37 75.37 0.72
N GLU A 190 31.51 74.71 0.50
CA GLU A 190 32.81 75.36 0.31
C GLU A 190 32.82 76.25 -0.93
N GLU A 191 32.26 75.79 -2.05
CA GLU A 191 32.14 76.58 -3.28
C GLU A 191 31.25 77.81 -3.08
N ARG A 192 30.10 77.66 -2.39
CA ARG A 192 29.24 78.80 -2.00
C ARG A 192 30.01 79.80 -1.13
N LYS A 193 30.79 79.33 -0.16
CA LYS A 193 31.63 80.18 0.69
C LYS A 193 32.66 80.94 -0.14
N ARG A 194 33.39 80.26 -1.03
CA ARG A 194 34.37 80.89 -1.95
C ARG A 194 33.72 81.93 -2.84
N ASN A 195 32.52 81.66 -3.35
CA ASN A 195 31.77 82.62 -4.18
C ASN A 195 31.33 83.84 -3.37
N GLN A 196 30.86 83.67 -2.14
CA GLN A 196 30.54 84.77 -1.23
C GLN A 196 31.78 85.63 -0.91
N GLU A 197 32.93 84.99 -0.68
CA GLU A 197 34.21 85.71 -0.47
C GLU A 197 34.62 86.51 -1.71
N ARG A 198 34.50 85.95 -2.91
CA ARG A 198 34.75 86.69 -4.17
C ARG A 198 33.82 87.89 -4.32
N LEU A 199 32.52 87.70 -4.07
CA LEU A 199 31.53 88.78 -4.11
C LEU A 199 31.85 89.88 -3.10
N ARG A 200 32.26 89.53 -1.88
CA ARG A 200 32.69 90.50 -0.86
C ARG A 200 33.92 91.28 -1.30
N ARG A 201 34.94 90.62 -1.84
CA ARG A 201 36.15 91.28 -2.35
C ARG A 201 35.83 92.24 -3.50
N CYS A 202 34.99 91.84 -4.45
CA CYS A 202 34.56 92.73 -5.53
C CYS A 202 33.83 93.97 -5.00
N ARG A 203 32.96 93.82 -3.99
CA ARG A 203 32.30 94.97 -3.34
C ARG A 203 33.29 95.87 -2.61
N GLU A 204 34.23 95.30 -1.86
CA GLU A 204 35.28 96.07 -1.19
C GLU A 204 36.12 96.87 -2.20
N GLU A 205 36.46 96.30 -3.35
CA GLU A 205 37.16 97.01 -4.44
C GLU A 205 36.31 98.10 -5.10
N GLU A 206 35.00 97.86 -5.28
CA GLU A 206 34.05 98.86 -5.79
C GLU A 206 33.87 100.02 -4.79
N ASP A 207 33.74 99.73 -3.50
CA ASP A 207 33.63 100.72 -2.43
C ASP A 207 34.91 101.57 -2.36
N GLN A 208 36.10 100.97 -2.51
CA GLN A 208 37.37 101.70 -2.61
C GLN A 208 37.41 102.63 -3.84
N LYS A 209 36.95 102.15 -5.01
CA LYS A 209 36.85 102.98 -6.23
C LYS A 209 35.82 104.11 -6.06
N MET A 210 34.72 103.85 -5.37
CA MET A 210 33.70 104.86 -5.07
C MET A 210 34.26 105.92 -4.12
N LEU A 211 34.95 105.53 -3.05
CA LEU A 211 35.64 106.46 -2.14
C LEU A 211 36.66 107.34 -2.90
N GLN A 212 37.44 106.75 -3.80
CA GLN A 212 38.37 107.52 -4.64
C GLN A 212 37.66 108.52 -5.56
N ARG A 213 36.52 108.14 -6.15
CA ARG A 213 35.69 109.04 -6.97
C ARG A 213 35.03 110.15 -6.15
N GLU A 214 34.56 109.84 -4.95
CA GLU A 214 33.99 110.83 -4.04
C GLU A 214 35.02 111.88 -3.61
N ILE A 215 36.26 111.47 -3.36
CA ILE A 215 37.39 112.39 -3.10
C ILE A 215 37.65 113.30 -4.32
N LEU A 216 37.59 112.77 -5.55
CA LEU A 216 37.76 113.59 -6.75
C LEU A 216 36.59 114.56 -6.96
N VAL A 217 35.36 114.11 -6.75
CA VAL A 217 34.15 114.94 -6.90
C VAL A 217 34.06 116.02 -5.81
N SER A 218 34.51 115.76 -4.58
CA SER A 218 34.56 116.79 -3.54
C SER A 218 35.57 117.89 -3.89
N VAL A 219 36.74 117.53 -4.41
CA VAL A 219 37.74 118.50 -4.92
C VAL A 219 37.17 119.30 -6.11
N GLU A 220 36.49 118.66 -7.05
CA GLU A 220 35.84 119.37 -8.17
C GLU A 220 34.70 120.31 -7.70
N ARG A 221 33.89 119.89 -6.71
CA ARG A 221 32.79 120.71 -6.18
C ARG A 221 33.31 121.95 -5.47
N GLU A 222 34.41 121.85 -4.74
CA GLU A 222 35.07 123.01 -4.13
C GLU A 222 35.58 124.00 -5.19
N GLN A 223 36.05 123.51 -6.34
CA GLN A 223 36.47 124.35 -7.47
C GLN A 223 35.25 125.00 -8.17
N ARG A 224 34.15 124.26 -8.38
CA ARG A 224 32.91 124.78 -8.99
C ARG A 224 32.17 125.78 -8.10
N ALA A 225 32.18 125.59 -6.78
CA ALA A 225 31.56 126.53 -5.83
C ALA A 225 32.23 127.92 -5.87
N LYS A 226 33.54 127.98 -6.11
CA LYS A 226 34.27 129.24 -6.31
C LYS A 226 33.87 129.96 -7.61
N MET A 227 33.61 129.22 -8.67
CA MET A 227 33.21 129.77 -9.98
C MET A 227 31.73 130.19 -10.04
N SER A 228 30.84 129.47 -9.34
CA SER A 228 29.39 129.74 -9.34
C SER A 228 29.02 131.01 -8.54
N LYS A 229 29.73 131.28 -7.43
CA LYS A 229 29.49 132.47 -6.59
C LYS A 229 29.73 133.79 -7.35
N ALA A 230 30.64 133.81 -8.32
CA ALA A 230 30.94 134.97 -9.16
C ALA A 230 29.93 135.20 -10.31
N LEU A 231 29.17 134.17 -10.71
CA LEU A 231 28.25 134.23 -11.85
C LEU A 231 26.80 134.55 -11.42
N GLN A 232 26.46 134.28 -10.16
CA GLN A 232 25.10 134.45 -9.62
C GLN A 232 24.74 135.91 -9.31
N GLU A 233 25.68 136.73 -8.82
CA GLU A 233 25.46 138.17 -8.57
C GLU A 233 25.13 138.97 -9.85
N MET A 234 25.61 138.51 -11.01
CA MET A 234 25.38 139.18 -12.30
C MET A 234 24.00 138.90 -12.91
N LYS A 235 23.37 137.77 -12.57
CA LYS A 235 22.14 137.29 -13.23
C LYS A 235 20.85 137.74 -12.53
N ASP A 236 20.89 137.96 -11.22
CA ASP A 236 19.70 138.31 -10.43
C ASP A 236 19.23 139.78 -10.65
N ARG A 237 20.10 140.64 -11.18
CA ARG A 237 19.73 142.01 -11.60
C ARG A 237 18.98 142.09 -12.93
N ARG A 238 19.02 141.04 -13.75
CA ARG A 238 18.49 141.07 -15.12
C ARG A 238 17.11 140.43 -15.25
N ARG A 239 16.74 139.48 -14.37
CA ARG A 239 15.50 138.69 -14.47
C ARG A 239 14.23 139.38 -13.97
N LEU A 240 14.35 140.35 -13.06
CA LEU A 240 13.19 141.01 -12.44
C LEU A 240 12.31 141.87 -13.38
N ARG A 241 12.69 142.07 -14.65
CA ARG A 241 11.99 142.99 -15.57
C ARG A 241 11.13 142.31 -16.62
N GLU A 242 11.31 141.01 -16.88
CA GLU A 242 10.74 140.36 -18.08
C GLU A 242 9.67 139.30 -17.75
N GLU A 243 9.55 138.88 -16.49
CA GLU A 243 8.66 137.77 -16.08
C GLU A 243 7.18 138.18 -15.94
N ASN A 244 6.90 139.46 -15.65
CA ASN A 244 5.56 139.92 -15.28
C ASN A 244 4.52 139.96 -16.44
N ARG A 245 4.93 139.80 -17.71
CA ARG A 245 4.00 139.92 -18.86
C ARG A 245 3.66 138.62 -19.59
N ASN A 246 4.32 137.51 -19.31
CA ASN A 246 4.16 136.25 -20.06
C ASN A 246 3.40 135.13 -19.33
N GLU A 247 3.02 135.31 -18.07
CA GLU A 247 2.49 134.21 -17.22
C GLU A 247 1.01 133.87 -17.48
N LEU A 248 0.17 134.85 -17.80
CA LEU A 248 -1.29 134.63 -17.87
C LEU A 248 -1.74 133.84 -19.12
N LEU A 249 -1.04 133.97 -20.25
CA LEU A 249 -1.39 133.22 -21.47
C LEU A 249 -0.81 131.80 -21.50
N ARG A 250 0.18 131.48 -20.65
CA ARG A 250 0.75 130.14 -20.52
C ARG A 250 -0.16 129.18 -19.76
N HIS A 251 -0.96 129.68 -18.81
CA HIS A 251 -1.83 128.86 -17.97
C HIS A 251 -2.99 128.19 -18.73
N VAL A 252 -3.55 128.86 -19.73
CA VAL A 252 -4.71 128.33 -20.47
C VAL A 252 -4.31 127.19 -21.42
N PHE A 253 -3.21 127.35 -22.17
CA PHE A 253 -2.66 126.29 -23.03
C PHE A 253 -2.04 125.14 -22.23
N ALA A 254 -1.51 125.40 -21.04
CA ALA A 254 -1.05 124.35 -20.14
C ALA A 254 -2.20 123.45 -19.68
N LYS A 255 -3.38 124.02 -19.34
CA LYS A 255 -4.53 123.25 -18.85
C LYS A 255 -5.10 122.28 -19.89
N GLN A 256 -5.26 122.71 -21.14
CA GLN A 256 -5.77 121.84 -22.22
C GLN A 256 -4.80 120.72 -22.61
N ARG A 257 -3.47 120.96 -22.54
CA ARG A 257 -2.47 119.91 -22.74
C ARG A 257 -2.48 118.91 -21.60
N LEU A 258 -2.62 119.37 -20.36
CA LEU A 258 -2.71 118.49 -19.19
C LEU A 258 -3.95 117.58 -19.24
N GLU A 259 -5.10 118.08 -19.68
CA GLU A 259 -6.32 117.26 -19.81
C GLU A 259 -6.20 116.19 -20.92
N GLN A 260 -5.53 116.50 -22.04
CA GLN A 260 -5.23 115.50 -23.10
C GLN A 260 -4.21 114.46 -22.62
N GLU A 261 -3.13 114.91 -21.95
CA GLU A 261 -2.15 114.02 -21.34
C GLU A 261 -2.78 113.12 -20.28
N GLU A 262 -3.73 113.60 -19.47
CA GLU A 262 -4.44 112.80 -18.48
C GLU A 262 -5.32 111.71 -19.13
N GLN A 263 -6.07 112.04 -20.19
CA GLN A 263 -6.87 111.07 -20.95
C GLN A 263 -6.00 110.01 -21.64
N ASP A 264 -4.88 110.40 -22.23
CA ASP A 264 -3.93 109.47 -22.83
C ASP A 264 -3.28 108.55 -21.80
N MET A 265 -2.93 109.08 -20.62
CA MET A 265 -2.41 108.30 -19.50
C MET A 265 -3.45 107.33 -18.93
N GLU A 266 -4.72 107.72 -18.86
CA GLU A 266 -5.82 106.81 -18.50
C GLU A 266 -6.02 105.71 -19.54
N GLY A 267 -5.96 106.04 -20.83
CA GLY A 267 -6.03 105.06 -21.93
C GLY A 267 -4.89 104.04 -21.86
N GLN A 268 -3.66 104.50 -21.60
CA GLN A 268 -2.49 103.64 -21.39
C GLN A 268 -2.64 102.77 -20.15
N ARG A 269 -3.12 103.31 -19.01
CA ARG A 269 -3.40 102.54 -17.79
C ARG A 269 -4.43 101.43 -18.02
N ARG A 270 -5.52 101.72 -18.74
CA ARG A 270 -6.55 100.73 -19.10
C ARG A 270 -5.98 99.66 -20.03
N HIS A 271 -5.20 100.05 -21.04
CA HIS A 271 -4.56 99.12 -21.96
C HIS A 271 -3.53 98.20 -21.26
N GLU A 272 -2.68 98.74 -20.39
CA GLU A 272 -1.75 97.95 -19.58
C GLU A 272 -2.45 96.98 -18.63
N MET A 273 -3.54 97.42 -18.01
CA MET A 273 -4.37 96.57 -17.14
C MET A 273 -4.98 95.41 -17.93
N LEU A 274 -5.57 95.68 -19.11
CA LEU A 274 -6.12 94.65 -19.99
C LEU A 274 -5.02 93.67 -20.44
N ARG A 275 -3.84 94.15 -20.84
CA ARG A 275 -2.71 93.29 -21.20
C ARG A 275 -2.24 92.42 -20.03
N LYS A 276 -2.22 92.96 -18.81
CA LYS A 276 -1.89 92.20 -17.60
C LYS A 276 -2.94 91.13 -17.31
N MET A 277 -4.23 91.44 -17.47
CA MET A 277 -5.32 90.47 -17.34
C MET A 277 -5.23 89.35 -18.37
N ASP A 278 -5.03 89.69 -19.65
CA ASP A 278 -4.82 88.72 -20.72
C ASP A 278 -3.59 87.84 -20.51
N HIS A 279 -2.52 88.42 -19.95
CA HIS A 279 -1.32 87.66 -19.60
C HIS A 279 -1.59 86.69 -18.44
N CYS A 280 -2.32 87.14 -17.42
CA CYS A 280 -2.71 86.29 -16.29
C CYS A 280 -3.65 85.16 -16.72
N THR A 281 -4.63 85.42 -17.59
CA THR A 281 -5.54 84.38 -18.10
C THR A 281 -4.79 83.37 -18.96
N LYS A 282 -3.91 83.81 -19.87
CA LYS A 282 -3.05 82.91 -20.68
C LYS A 282 -2.11 82.07 -19.83
N LYS A 283 -1.54 82.64 -18.77
CA LYS A 283 -0.73 81.88 -17.81
C LYS A 283 -1.55 80.84 -17.07
N TYR A 284 -2.74 81.21 -16.61
CA TYR A 284 -3.64 80.29 -15.92
C TYR A 284 -4.08 79.12 -16.82
N THR A 285 -4.49 79.40 -18.07
CA THR A 285 -4.85 78.34 -19.02
C THR A 285 -3.66 77.45 -19.35
N ALA A 286 -2.47 78.01 -19.57
CA ALA A 286 -1.27 77.22 -19.82
C ALA A 286 -0.92 76.26 -18.67
N VAL A 287 -1.09 76.70 -17.41
CA VAL A 287 -0.87 75.85 -16.23
C VAL A 287 -1.96 74.77 -16.12
N MET A 288 -3.22 75.11 -16.39
CA MET A 288 -4.31 74.12 -16.41
C MET A 288 -4.11 73.08 -17.51
N ASP A 289 -3.71 73.50 -18.70
CA ASP A 289 -3.42 72.61 -19.82
C ASP A 289 -2.23 71.70 -19.52
N ALA A 290 -1.18 72.21 -18.89
CA ALA A 290 -0.05 71.39 -18.43
C ALA A 290 -0.49 70.36 -17.38
N ARG A 291 -1.36 70.74 -16.44
CA ARG A 291 -1.94 69.83 -15.45
C ARG A 291 -2.80 68.75 -16.10
N LEU A 292 -3.64 69.12 -17.07
CA LEU A 292 -4.49 68.19 -17.81
C LEU A 292 -3.65 67.21 -18.64
N ARG A 293 -2.59 67.68 -19.31
CA ARG A 293 -1.63 66.81 -20.02
C ARG A 293 -0.97 65.83 -19.06
N GLY A 294 -0.47 66.28 -17.91
CA GLY A 294 0.13 65.40 -16.91
C GLY A 294 -0.84 64.36 -16.32
N ILE A 295 -2.13 64.70 -16.15
CA ILE A 295 -3.15 63.72 -15.74
C ILE A 295 -3.40 62.69 -16.85
N ARG A 296 -3.49 63.12 -18.12
CA ARG A 296 -3.68 62.22 -19.27
C ARG A 296 -2.50 61.28 -19.46
N GLU A 297 -1.27 61.78 -19.33
CA GLU A 297 -0.06 60.96 -19.42
C GLU A 297 0.01 59.92 -18.30
N ARG A 298 -0.34 60.30 -17.05
CA ARG A 298 -0.44 59.33 -15.95
C ARG A 298 -1.54 58.30 -16.19
N GLY A 299 -2.71 58.73 -16.67
CA GLY A 299 -3.79 57.82 -17.05
C GLY A 299 -3.36 56.81 -18.11
N ALA A 300 -2.68 57.27 -19.17
CA ALA A 300 -2.15 56.39 -20.21
C ALA A 300 -1.10 55.40 -19.68
N GLN A 301 -0.20 55.85 -18.80
CA GLN A 301 0.79 54.97 -18.15
C GLN A 301 0.12 53.92 -17.25
N GLU A 302 -0.88 54.31 -16.47
CA GLU A 302 -1.65 53.40 -15.63
C GLU A 302 -2.43 52.37 -16.48
N GLU A 303 -3.06 52.80 -17.57
CA GLU A 303 -3.74 51.93 -18.52
C GLU A 303 -2.77 50.91 -19.15
N GLU A 304 -1.58 51.35 -19.56
CA GLU A 304 -0.54 50.43 -20.06
C GLU A 304 -0.14 49.38 -19.00
N GLN A 305 0.02 49.79 -17.75
CA GLN A 305 0.37 48.85 -16.67
C GLN A 305 -0.79 47.88 -16.40
N ILE A 306 -2.03 48.35 -16.43
CA ILE A 306 -3.23 47.51 -16.31
C ILE A 306 -3.30 46.53 -17.48
N HIS A 307 -3.03 46.95 -18.71
CA HIS A 307 -2.98 46.08 -19.87
C HIS A 307 -1.89 45.02 -19.75
N LYS A 308 -0.68 45.41 -19.34
CA LYS A 308 0.44 44.47 -19.09
C LYS A 308 0.08 43.47 -17.98
N ALA A 309 -0.55 43.92 -16.89
CA ALA A 309 -0.99 43.06 -15.80
C ALA A 309 -2.09 42.08 -16.25
N LYS A 310 -3.08 42.54 -17.01
CA LYS A 310 -4.14 41.70 -17.59
C LYS A 310 -3.55 40.62 -18.50
N LEU A 311 -2.62 40.99 -19.39
CA LEU A 311 -1.94 40.03 -20.26
C LEU A 311 -1.19 38.97 -19.46
N ARG A 312 -0.40 39.36 -18.45
CA ARG A 312 0.29 38.42 -17.55
C ARG A 312 -0.70 37.49 -16.83
N ALA A 313 -1.81 38.02 -16.34
CA ALA A 313 -2.85 37.23 -15.67
C ALA A 313 -3.50 36.22 -16.63
N THR A 314 -3.80 36.63 -17.88
CA THR A 314 -4.36 35.72 -18.89
C THR A 314 -3.38 34.60 -19.27
N LEU A 315 -2.10 34.93 -19.50
CA LEU A 315 -1.06 33.94 -19.77
C LEU A 315 -0.93 32.95 -18.61
N HIS A 316 -0.83 33.45 -17.38
CA HIS A 316 -0.72 32.59 -16.22
C HIS A 316 -1.95 31.68 -16.05
N LYS A 317 -3.17 32.19 -16.30
CA LYS A 317 -4.39 31.38 -16.31
C LYS A 317 -4.34 30.28 -17.37
N THR A 318 -3.86 30.58 -18.58
CA THR A 318 -3.74 29.57 -19.64
C THR A 318 -2.69 28.51 -19.30
N GLU A 319 -1.53 28.90 -18.75
CA GLU A 319 -0.50 27.97 -18.28
C GLU A 319 -1.03 27.04 -17.19
N GLN A 320 -1.75 27.57 -16.20
CA GLN A 320 -2.38 26.78 -15.15
C GLN A 320 -3.40 25.79 -15.70
N LEU A 321 -4.23 26.20 -16.68
CA LEU A 321 -5.19 25.31 -17.32
C LEU A 321 -4.50 24.21 -18.12
N MET A 322 -3.42 24.52 -18.84
CA MET A 322 -2.61 23.52 -19.53
C MET A 322 -1.98 22.53 -18.55
N GLN A 323 -1.40 23.01 -17.45
CA GLN A 323 -0.83 22.15 -16.41
C GLN A 323 -1.90 21.21 -15.82
N LYS A 324 -3.09 21.73 -15.48
CA LYS A 324 -4.22 20.92 -15.00
C LYS A 324 -4.64 19.86 -16.02
N ARG A 325 -4.70 20.22 -17.31
CA ARG A 325 -5.04 19.29 -18.39
C ARG A 325 -4.00 18.17 -18.53
N ILE A 326 -2.72 18.50 -18.53
CA ILE A 326 -1.63 17.51 -18.58
C ILE A 326 -1.70 16.56 -17.38
N LEU A 327 -1.96 17.10 -16.18
CA LEU A 327 -2.11 16.28 -14.96
C LEU A 327 -3.31 15.33 -15.07
N TYR A 328 -4.44 15.82 -15.60
CA TYR A 328 -5.62 15.00 -15.86
C TYR A 328 -5.30 13.87 -16.84
N GLU A 329 -4.69 14.17 -17.98
CA GLU A 329 -4.33 13.17 -19.00
C GLU A 329 -3.35 12.11 -18.46
N VAL A 330 -2.37 12.52 -17.64
CA VAL A 330 -1.43 11.58 -17.00
C VAL A 330 -2.16 10.69 -15.98
N ASN A 331 -3.04 11.26 -15.16
CA ASN A 331 -3.80 10.49 -14.18
C ASN A 331 -4.80 9.53 -14.86
N GLN A 332 -5.44 9.96 -15.95
CA GLN A 332 -6.31 9.12 -16.76
C GLN A 332 -5.53 7.93 -17.32
N ARG A 333 -4.37 8.16 -17.95
CA ARG A 333 -3.53 7.06 -18.47
C ARG A 333 -3.06 6.11 -17.37
N LYS A 334 -2.77 6.61 -16.16
CA LYS A 334 -2.41 5.75 -15.02
C LYS A 334 -3.58 4.88 -14.58
N MET A 335 -4.79 5.44 -14.52
CA MET A 335 -6.00 4.71 -14.18
C MET A 335 -6.35 3.66 -15.23
N GLU A 336 -6.24 4.01 -16.52
CA GLU A 336 -6.46 3.08 -17.64
C GLU A 336 -5.47 1.90 -17.59
N LYS A 337 -4.19 2.16 -17.35
CA LYS A 337 -3.17 1.10 -17.17
C LYS A 337 -3.48 0.23 -15.96
N ALA A 338 -3.76 0.83 -14.80
CA ALA A 338 -4.11 0.07 -13.60
C ALA A 338 -5.36 -0.80 -13.80
N ALA A 339 -6.37 -0.29 -14.53
CA ALA A 339 -7.56 -1.05 -14.88
C ALA A 339 -7.26 -2.21 -15.84
N GLN A 340 -6.39 -1.98 -16.84
CA GLN A 340 -5.92 -3.03 -17.74
C GLN A 340 -5.18 -4.12 -16.98
N ASP A 341 -4.20 -3.77 -16.14
CA ASP A 341 -3.43 -4.71 -15.32
C ASP A 341 -4.36 -5.51 -14.38
N ALA A 342 -5.32 -4.86 -13.73
CA ALA A 342 -6.30 -5.53 -12.88
C ALA A 342 -7.18 -6.51 -13.67
N SER A 343 -7.57 -6.14 -14.89
CA SER A 343 -8.36 -7.01 -15.78
C SER A 343 -7.57 -8.22 -16.25
N GLU A 344 -6.29 -8.04 -16.60
CA GLU A 344 -5.38 -9.11 -17.02
C GLU A 344 -5.10 -10.08 -15.87
N MET A 345 -4.85 -9.56 -14.68
CA MET A 345 -4.68 -10.38 -13.47
C MET A 345 -5.94 -11.18 -13.16
N SER A 346 -7.12 -10.58 -13.31
CA SER A 346 -8.40 -11.27 -13.11
C SER A 346 -8.61 -12.36 -14.16
N ARG A 347 -8.29 -12.10 -15.43
CA ARG A 347 -8.35 -13.09 -16.52
C ARG A 347 -7.37 -14.24 -16.29
N SER A 348 -6.13 -13.94 -15.93
CA SER A 348 -5.10 -14.95 -15.64
C SER A 348 -5.52 -15.86 -14.47
N LYS A 349 -5.99 -15.28 -13.37
CA LYS A 349 -6.54 -16.04 -12.23
C LYS A 349 -7.73 -16.91 -12.65
N ALA A 350 -8.66 -16.37 -13.44
CA ALA A 350 -9.80 -17.14 -13.94
C ALA A 350 -9.37 -18.33 -14.81
N MET A 351 -8.35 -18.15 -15.66
CA MET A 351 -7.79 -19.23 -16.48
C MET A 351 -7.10 -20.30 -15.63
N GLN A 352 -6.30 -19.90 -14.64
CA GLN A 352 -5.66 -20.84 -13.70
C GLN A 352 -6.71 -21.65 -12.92
N ILE A 353 -7.78 -21.00 -12.45
CA ILE A 353 -8.89 -21.68 -11.76
C ILE A 353 -9.59 -22.66 -12.70
N LYS A 354 -9.87 -22.27 -13.95
CA LYS A 354 -10.46 -23.16 -14.97
C LYS A 354 -9.59 -24.39 -15.20
N GLN A 355 -8.27 -24.21 -15.36
CA GLN A 355 -7.32 -25.31 -15.55
C GLN A 355 -7.27 -26.23 -14.33
N ARG A 356 -7.19 -25.67 -13.11
CA ARG A 356 -7.22 -26.45 -11.87
C ARG A 356 -8.52 -27.26 -11.74
N ASN A 357 -9.65 -26.65 -12.08
CA ASN A 357 -10.95 -27.32 -12.05
C ASN A 357 -11.03 -28.44 -13.09
N ARG A 358 -10.47 -28.24 -14.29
CA ARG A 358 -10.36 -29.30 -15.31
C ARG A 358 -9.56 -30.49 -14.78
N LEU A 359 -8.39 -30.24 -14.19
CA LEU A 359 -7.56 -31.31 -13.60
C LEU A 359 -8.30 -32.04 -12.48
N ARG A 360 -8.97 -31.30 -11.58
CA ARG A 360 -9.79 -31.90 -10.51
C ARG A 360 -10.90 -32.79 -11.05
N ARG A 361 -11.58 -32.38 -12.13
CA ARG A 361 -12.61 -33.20 -12.79
C ARG A 361 -12.04 -34.50 -13.34
N VAL A 362 -10.91 -34.44 -14.04
CA VAL A 362 -10.22 -35.63 -14.57
C VAL A 362 -9.80 -36.56 -13.44
N CYS A 363 -9.19 -36.04 -12.38
CA CYS A 363 -8.81 -36.88 -11.22
C CYS A 363 -10.04 -37.51 -10.55
N HIS A 364 -11.15 -36.79 -10.44
CA HIS A 364 -12.38 -37.32 -9.87
C HIS A 364 -12.98 -38.43 -10.73
N GLN A 365 -13.00 -38.25 -12.06
CA GLN A 365 -13.43 -39.28 -13.01
C GLN A 365 -12.59 -40.56 -12.88
N LEU A 366 -11.26 -40.44 -12.88
CA LEU A 366 -10.36 -41.58 -12.70
C LEU A 366 -10.57 -42.30 -11.37
N LEU A 367 -10.82 -41.56 -10.29
CA LEU A 367 -11.12 -42.17 -8.99
C LEU A 367 -12.46 -42.90 -9.02
N GLN A 368 -13.46 -42.32 -9.68
CA GLN A 368 -14.79 -42.92 -9.83
C GLN A 368 -14.73 -44.21 -10.65
N GLU A 369 -13.97 -44.24 -11.75
CA GLU A 369 -13.76 -45.45 -12.57
C GLU A 369 -13.07 -46.56 -11.76
N LYS A 370 -12.06 -46.23 -10.96
CA LYS A 370 -11.40 -47.19 -10.07
C LYS A 370 -12.36 -47.79 -9.04
N LEU A 371 -13.18 -46.95 -8.41
CA LEU A 371 -14.19 -47.41 -7.46
C LEU A 371 -15.22 -48.32 -8.14
N GLN A 372 -15.66 -47.98 -9.36
CA GLN A 372 -16.56 -48.82 -10.13
C GLN A 372 -15.95 -50.18 -10.47
N ALA A 373 -14.68 -50.22 -10.87
CA ALA A 373 -13.97 -51.47 -11.13
C ALA A 373 -13.82 -52.33 -9.87
N GLU A 374 -13.48 -51.72 -8.72
CA GLU A 374 -13.43 -52.43 -7.43
C GLU A 374 -14.80 -52.98 -7.02
N ASP A 375 -15.87 -52.20 -7.20
CA ASP A 375 -17.25 -52.64 -6.94
C ASP A 375 -17.68 -53.80 -7.86
N GLU A 376 -17.28 -53.76 -9.13
CA GLU A 376 -17.48 -54.85 -10.08
C GLU A 376 -16.74 -56.12 -9.67
N GLU A 377 -15.49 -56.01 -9.25
CA GLU A 377 -14.70 -57.13 -8.71
C GLU A 377 -15.36 -57.73 -7.46
N VAL A 378 -15.82 -56.90 -6.54
CA VAL A 378 -16.55 -57.34 -5.35
C VAL A 378 -17.87 -58.03 -5.75
N ARG A 379 -18.59 -57.49 -6.75
CA ARG A 379 -19.82 -58.10 -7.27
C ARG A 379 -19.54 -59.48 -7.88
N ARG A 380 -18.51 -59.61 -8.72
CA ARG A 380 -18.07 -60.88 -9.31
C ARG A 380 -17.71 -61.91 -8.25
N ARG A 381 -16.97 -61.50 -7.20
CA ARG A 381 -16.65 -62.38 -6.06
C ARG A 381 -17.90 -62.86 -5.32
N LYS A 382 -18.89 -61.97 -5.12
CA LYS A 382 -20.18 -62.35 -4.52
C LYS A 382 -20.94 -63.33 -5.43
N GLU A 383 -21.03 -63.05 -6.72
CA GLU A 383 -21.70 -63.91 -7.71
C GLU A 383 -21.08 -65.31 -7.78
N THR A 384 -19.75 -65.41 -7.85
CA THR A 384 -19.05 -66.71 -7.83
C THR A 384 -19.30 -67.47 -6.52
N SER A 385 -19.28 -66.79 -5.37
CA SER A 385 -19.63 -67.41 -4.08
C SER A 385 -21.08 -67.89 -4.04
N VAL A 386 -22.02 -67.15 -4.61
CA VAL A 386 -23.44 -67.55 -4.69
C VAL A 386 -23.57 -68.77 -5.60
N ALA A 387 -22.98 -68.74 -6.79
CA ALA A 387 -22.99 -69.86 -7.73
C ALA A 387 -22.37 -71.14 -7.13
N MET A 388 -21.29 -71.03 -6.36
CA MET A 388 -20.70 -72.17 -5.66
C MET A 388 -21.61 -72.75 -4.57
N LYS A 389 -22.33 -71.89 -3.84
CA LYS A 389 -23.35 -72.32 -2.86
C LYS A 389 -24.54 -72.97 -3.55
N GLU A 390 -25.04 -72.41 -4.64
CA GLU A 390 -26.12 -72.99 -5.45
C GLU A 390 -25.75 -74.37 -5.98
N ARG A 391 -24.56 -74.53 -6.59
CA ARG A 391 -24.05 -75.84 -7.02
C ARG A 391 -23.95 -76.84 -5.87
N ARG A 392 -23.55 -76.39 -4.67
CA ARG A 392 -23.55 -77.26 -3.48
C ARG A 392 -24.96 -77.64 -3.06
N MET A 393 -25.89 -76.69 -3.01
CA MET A 393 -27.28 -76.93 -2.66
C MET A 393 -27.93 -77.90 -3.65
N GLU A 394 -27.68 -77.76 -4.94
CA GLU A 394 -28.23 -78.65 -5.95
C GLU A 394 -27.65 -80.06 -5.87
N ARG A 395 -26.34 -80.21 -5.60
CA ARG A 395 -25.75 -81.53 -5.31
C ARG A 395 -26.39 -82.19 -4.09
N LEU A 396 -26.55 -81.45 -3.00
CA LEU A 396 -27.21 -81.96 -1.79
C LEU A 396 -28.69 -82.30 -2.04
N ARG A 397 -29.38 -81.52 -2.88
CA ARG A 397 -30.76 -81.79 -3.27
C ARG A 397 -30.86 -83.09 -4.07
N ARG A 398 -30.01 -83.30 -5.07
CA ARG A 398 -29.96 -84.56 -5.84
C ARG A 398 -29.66 -85.76 -4.94
N GLN A 399 -28.71 -85.62 -4.01
CA GLN A 399 -28.43 -86.68 -3.03
C GLN A 399 -29.63 -86.99 -2.14
N ARG A 400 -30.37 -85.96 -1.69
CA ARG A 400 -31.61 -86.15 -0.93
C ARG A 400 -32.68 -86.86 -1.75
N GLU A 401 -32.85 -86.46 -3.01
CA GLU A 401 -33.79 -87.09 -3.94
C GLU A 401 -33.42 -88.57 -4.17
N GLN A 402 -32.13 -88.89 -4.37
CA GLN A 402 -31.64 -90.27 -4.48
C GLN A 402 -31.91 -91.10 -3.22
N ILE A 403 -31.59 -90.57 -2.03
CA ILE A 403 -31.87 -91.26 -0.76
C ILE A 403 -33.39 -91.49 -0.58
N GLN A 404 -34.22 -90.53 -0.99
CA GLN A 404 -35.67 -90.69 -0.95
C GLN A 404 -36.16 -91.77 -1.93
N GLU A 405 -35.64 -91.80 -3.16
CA GLU A 405 -35.95 -92.84 -4.14
C GLU A 405 -35.51 -94.24 -3.66
N GLU A 406 -34.29 -94.36 -3.15
CA GLU A 406 -33.79 -95.60 -2.54
C GLU A 406 -34.66 -96.03 -1.35
N ALA A 407 -35.03 -95.09 -0.47
CA ALA A 407 -35.96 -95.37 0.63
C ALA A 407 -37.33 -95.83 0.13
N HIS A 408 -37.87 -95.24 -0.95
CA HIS A 408 -39.11 -95.69 -1.57
C HIS A 408 -38.98 -97.08 -2.19
N ILE A 409 -37.89 -97.39 -2.88
CA ILE A 409 -37.61 -98.72 -3.43
C ILE A 409 -37.50 -99.75 -2.31
N MET A 410 -36.72 -99.47 -1.27
CA MET A 410 -36.58 -100.32 -0.09
C MET A 410 -37.91 -100.51 0.63
N ALA A 411 -38.73 -99.46 0.77
CA ALA A 411 -40.05 -99.56 1.37
C ALA A 411 -40.99 -100.44 0.55
N ARG A 412 -40.97 -100.32 -0.79
CA ARG A 412 -41.72 -101.20 -1.72
C ARG A 412 -41.24 -102.64 -1.62
N ALA A 413 -39.94 -102.89 -1.65
CA ALA A 413 -39.35 -104.22 -1.47
C ALA A 413 -39.73 -104.82 -0.10
N SER A 414 -39.65 -104.02 0.97
CA SER A 414 -40.06 -104.41 2.32
C SER A 414 -41.56 -104.69 2.42
N PHE A 415 -42.40 -103.95 1.70
CA PHE A 415 -43.84 -104.22 1.61
C PHE A 415 -44.11 -105.53 0.87
N GLN A 416 -43.43 -105.77 -0.25
CA GLN A 416 -43.53 -107.03 -1.01
C GLN A 416 -43.05 -108.23 -0.19
N LEU A 417 -41.93 -108.10 0.54
CA LEU A 417 -41.45 -109.11 1.48
C LEU A 417 -42.45 -109.36 2.60
N ARG A 418 -42.97 -108.31 3.24
CA ARG A 418 -44.02 -108.44 4.27
C ARG A 418 -45.30 -109.06 3.72
N HIS A 419 -45.65 -108.78 2.47
CA HIS A 419 -46.78 -109.38 1.79
C HIS A 419 -46.52 -110.85 1.47
N ARG A 420 -45.33 -111.21 0.99
CA ARG A 420 -44.91 -112.61 0.79
C ARG A 420 -44.88 -113.39 2.10
N VAL A 421 -44.35 -112.83 3.18
CA VAL A 421 -44.39 -113.43 4.51
C VAL A 421 -45.83 -113.59 4.97
N ARG A 422 -46.68 -112.56 4.86
CA ARG A 422 -48.12 -112.67 5.17
C ARG A 422 -48.81 -113.72 4.32
N MET A 423 -48.52 -113.83 3.03
CA MET A 423 -49.05 -114.87 2.16
C MET A 423 -48.53 -116.23 2.56
N HIS A 424 -47.26 -116.37 2.96
CA HIS A 424 -46.75 -117.63 3.49
C HIS A 424 -47.43 -118.01 4.81
N THR A 425 -47.66 -117.04 5.71
CA THR A 425 -48.43 -117.25 6.95
C THR A 425 -49.92 -117.50 6.70
N SER A 426 -50.50 -116.93 5.64
CA SER A 426 -51.91 -117.07 5.27
C SER A 426 -52.19 -118.31 4.39
N CYS A 427 -51.19 -118.78 3.64
CA CYS A 427 -51.22 -120.05 2.92
C CYS A 427 -50.81 -121.22 3.83
N ASN A 428 -50.22 -120.95 5.00
CA ASN A 428 -50.17 -121.90 6.12
C ASN A 428 -51.54 -121.98 6.83
N ASN A 429 -52.60 -122.22 6.07
CA ASN A 429 -53.88 -122.62 6.65
C ASN A 429 -53.70 -124.00 7.29
N PHE A 430 -54.37 -124.22 8.43
CA PHE A 430 -54.29 -125.46 9.21
C PHE A 430 -54.46 -126.71 8.32
N ASP A 431 -55.35 -126.66 7.33
CA ASP A 431 -55.59 -127.75 6.38
C ASP A 431 -54.40 -128.05 5.46
N GLN A 432 -53.60 -127.05 5.07
CA GLN A 432 -52.40 -127.26 4.26
C GLN A 432 -51.23 -127.78 5.11
N MET A 433 -51.09 -127.29 6.35
CA MET A 433 -50.16 -127.88 7.33
C MET A 433 -50.54 -129.33 7.68
N VAL A 434 -51.83 -129.66 7.77
CA VAL A 434 -52.32 -131.03 7.93
C VAL A 434 -52.00 -131.88 6.71
N ARG A 435 -52.09 -131.32 5.50
CA ARG A 435 -51.76 -132.03 4.25
C ARG A 435 -50.25 -132.24 4.06
N GLU A 436 -49.42 -131.28 4.45
CA GLU A 436 -47.96 -131.42 4.52
C GLU A 436 -47.53 -132.36 5.65
N ALA A 437 -48.22 -132.35 6.80
CA ALA A 437 -48.02 -133.33 7.87
C ALA A 437 -48.47 -134.73 7.44
N GLN A 438 -49.55 -134.86 6.65
CA GLN A 438 -49.98 -136.11 6.03
C GLN A 438 -49.01 -136.57 4.92
N LEU A 439 -48.45 -135.67 4.11
CA LEU A 439 -47.41 -135.99 3.15
C LEU A 439 -46.10 -136.36 3.85
N ASN A 440 -45.70 -135.70 4.94
CA ASN A 440 -44.57 -136.08 5.76
C ASN A 440 -44.83 -137.40 6.53
N ALA A 441 -46.07 -137.68 6.92
CA ALA A 441 -46.48 -138.97 7.48
C ALA A 441 -46.53 -140.08 6.40
N ALA A 442 -46.88 -139.75 5.16
CA ALA A 442 -46.85 -140.67 4.01
C ALA A 442 -45.42 -140.90 3.51
N MET A 443 -44.56 -139.88 3.55
CA MET A 443 -43.10 -139.98 3.36
C MET A 443 -42.42 -140.71 4.53
N GLY A 444 -43.03 -140.70 5.72
CA GLY A 444 -42.65 -141.52 6.88
C GLY A 444 -43.07 -142.99 6.77
N HIS A 445 -43.88 -143.36 5.76
CA HIS A 445 -44.27 -144.74 5.47
C HIS A 445 -43.58 -145.34 4.24
N VAL A 446 -42.50 -144.71 3.76
CA VAL A 446 -41.56 -145.33 2.82
C VAL A 446 -40.25 -145.59 3.56
N LYS A 447 -40.14 -146.82 4.10
CA LYS A 447 -38.87 -147.44 4.42
C LYS A 447 -38.03 -147.53 3.13
N LEU A 448 -36.90 -146.84 3.12
CA LEU A 448 -35.66 -147.27 2.46
C LEU A 448 -34.60 -147.17 3.57
N THR A 449 -34.05 -148.29 4.05
CA THR A 449 -32.83 -148.93 3.53
C THR A 449 -31.71 -147.94 3.35
#